data_AF-A0A527Z9U7-F1
#
_entry.id   AF-A0A527Z9U7-F1
#
_cell.length_a   1.000
_cell.length_b   1.000
_cell.length_c   1.000
_cell.angle_alpha   90.00
_cell.angle_beta   90.00
_cell.angle_gamma   90.00
#
_symmetry.space_group_name_H-M   'P 1'
#
loop_
_entity.id
_entity.type
_entity.pdbx_description
1 polymer ?
#
loop_
_entity_poly.entity_id
_entity_poly.type
_entity_poly.pdbx_seq_one_letter_code
_entity_poly.pdbx_strand_id
1 'polypeptide(L)'
;DQDTSLAEHERMTECAEEVLKRLGLPFRTVTLCTGDMGFGAGKTYDIEVWLPGQNAYREISSCSVCGDFQARRMDARYKDKDGKGNRFAHTLNGSGT
;
A
#
# COMPACT_ATOMS: atom_id res chain seq x y z
N ASP A 1 -7.34 -10.19 -8.09
CA ASP A 1 -6.52 -11.42 -7.85
C ASP A 1 -5.13 -10.99 -7.41
N GLN A 2 -4.18 -11.91 -7.21
CA GLN A 2 -2.85 -11.58 -6.68
C GLN A 2 -2.11 -10.58 -7.57
N ASP A 3 -1.99 -10.85 -8.87
CA ASP A 3 -1.20 -10.03 -9.79
C ASP A 3 -1.80 -8.62 -9.93
N THR A 4 -3.13 -8.52 -10.07
CA THR A 4 -3.79 -7.21 -10.11
C THR A 4 -3.66 -6.44 -8.80
N SER A 5 -3.68 -7.13 -7.64
CA SER A 5 -3.46 -6.45 -6.35
C SER A 5 -2.04 -5.94 -6.17
N LEU A 6 -1.03 -6.66 -6.68
CA LEU A 6 0.35 -6.19 -6.64
C LEU A 6 0.57 -5.01 -7.60
N ALA A 7 0.03 -5.07 -8.81
CA ALA A 7 0.09 -3.95 -9.75
C ALA A 7 -0.61 -2.69 -9.20
N GLU A 8 -1.75 -2.87 -8.54
CA GLU A 8 -2.47 -1.77 -7.90
C GLU A 8 -1.70 -1.20 -6.68
N HIS A 9 -0.96 -2.03 -5.96
CA HIS A 9 -0.09 -1.59 -4.86
C HIS A 9 0.99 -0.63 -5.36
N GLU A 10 1.68 -0.99 -6.43
CA GLU A 10 2.70 -0.12 -7.06
C GLU A 10 2.05 1.19 -7.56
N ARG A 11 0.90 1.12 -8.25
CA ARG A 11 0.17 2.31 -8.73
C ARG A 11 -0.26 3.24 -7.59
N MET A 12 -0.72 2.68 -6.47
CA MET A 12 -1.13 3.44 -5.29
C MET A 12 0.06 4.13 -4.63
N THR A 13 1.21 3.46 -4.52
CA THR A 13 2.45 4.05 -4.03
C THR A 13 2.91 5.20 -4.93
N GLU A 14 2.88 5.02 -6.26
CA GLU A 14 3.20 6.09 -7.21
C GLU A 14 2.29 7.32 -7.05
N CYS A 15 1.00 7.10 -6.79
CA CYS A 15 0.04 8.18 -6.55
C CYS A 15 0.38 8.98 -5.28
N ALA A 16 0.83 8.33 -4.21
CA ALA A 16 1.28 9.00 -2.99
C ALA A 16 2.59 9.77 -3.22
N GLU A 17 3.55 9.17 -3.93
CA GLU A 17 4.80 9.86 -4.30
C GLU A 17 4.56 11.09 -5.19
N GLU A 18 3.58 11.03 -6.09
CA GLU A 18 3.27 12.11 -7.03
C GLU A 18 2.90 13.41 -6.31
N VAL A 19 2.27 13.34 -5.13
CA VAL A 19 2.00 14.50 -4.29
C VAL A 19 3.30 15.18 -3.87
N LEU A 20 4.28 14.41 -3.39
CA LEU A 20 5.59 14.92 -2.96
C LEU A 20 6.41 15.44 -4.15
N LYS A 21 6.35 14.77 -5.30
CA LYS A 21 6.98 15.22 -6.56
C LYS A 21 6.46 16.60 -6.97
N ARG A 22 5.13 16.81 -6.92
CA ARG A 22 4.51 18.10 -7.26
C ARG A 22 4.81 19.21 -6.27
N LEU A 23 4.96 18.88 -4.99
CA LEU A 23 5.36 19.83 -3.94
C LEU A 23 6.86 20.13 -3.96
N GLY A 24 7.66 19.40 -4.74
CA GLY A 24 9.11 19.56 -4.80
C GLY A 24 9.82 19.10 -3.52
N LEU A 25 9.22 18.18 -2.77
CA LEU A 25 9.77 17.68 -1.51
C LEU A 25 10.65 16.45 -1.77
N PRO A 26 11.92 16.43 -1.34
CA PRO A 26 12.75 15.24 -1.43
C PRO A 26 12.18 14.13 -0.55
N PHE A 27 12.09 12.90 -1.08
CA PHE A 27 11.58 11.75 -0.36
C PHE A 27 12.32 10.48 -0.78
N ARG A 28 12.14 9.41 -0.02
CA ARG A 28 12.56 8.05 -0.36
C ARG A 28 11.43 7.06 -0.10
N THR A 29 11.43 5.98 -0.86
CA THR A 29 10.48 4.87 -0.69
C THR A 29 11.22 3.67 -0.13
N VAL A 30 10.75 3.13 0.98
CA VAL A 30 11.36 2.04 1.74
C VAL A 30 10.42 0.84 1.72
N THR A 31 10.95 -0.34 1.38
CA THR A 31 10.22 -1.59 1.56
C THR A 31 10.43 -2.10 2.98
N LEU A 32 9.36 -2.28 3.75
CA LEU A 32 9.47 -2.77 5.12
C LEU A 32 9.89 -4.24 5.17
N CYS A 33 10.73 -4.58 6.15
CA CYS A 33 11.11 -5.96 6.40
C CYS A 33 9.99 -6.70 7.15
N THR A 34 10.04 -8.03 7.17
CA THR A 34 8.98 -8.86 7.77
C THR A 34 8.72 -8.58 9.25
N GLY A 35 9.73 -8.11 9.99
CA GLY A 35 9.59 -7.79 11.41
C GLY A 35 8.96 -6.42 11.69
N ASP A 36 8.87 -5.56 10.67
CA ASP A 36 8.40 -4.17 10.77
C ASP A 36 7.09 -3.94 10.01
N MET A 37 6.56 -4.98 9.35
CA MET A 37 5.27 -4.91 8.67
C MET A 37 4.10 -4.94 9.66
N GLY A 38 3.05 -4.18 9.34
CA GLY A 38 1.79 -4.22 10.09
C GLY A 38 1.12 -5.60 10.03
N PHE A 39 0.41 -5.98 11.10
CA PHE A 39 -0.17 -7.31 11.31
C PHE A 39 -0.99 -7.90 10.14
N GLY A 40 -1.65 -7.05 9.35
CA GLY A 40 -2.48 -7.48 8.22
C GLY A 40 -1.87 -7.26 6.84
N ALA A 41 -0.63 -6.79 6.75
CA ALA A 41 0.03 -6.49 5.48
C ALA A 41 0.80 -7.71 4.96
N GLY A 42 0.69 -7.98 3.66
CA GLY A 42 1.53 -8.93 2.94
C GLY A 42 2.79 -8.27 2.35
N LYS A 43 2.72 -6.97 2.05
CA LYS A 43 3.83 -6.12 1.64
C LYS A 43 3.49 -4.65 1.94
N THR A 44 4.47 -3.89 2.42
CA THR A 44 4.32 -2.47 2.76
C THR A 44 5.47 -1.64 2.18
N TYR A 45 5.11 -0.49 1.63
CA TYR A 45 6.02 0.57 1.27
C TYR A 45 5.78 1.79 2.16
N ASP A 46 6.83 2.26 2.81
CA ASP A 46 6.80 3.54 3.52
C ASP A 46 7.46 4.60 2.66
N ILE A 47 6.81 5.75 2.56
CA ILE A 47 7.34 6.94 1.91
C ILE A 47 7.77 7.88 3.02
N GLU A 48 9.04 8.24 3.00
CA GLU A 48 9.63 9.13 3.99
C GLU A 48 10.09 10.43 3.33
N VAL A 49 9.65 11.56 3.87
CA VAL A 49 10.02 12.90 3.38
C VAL A 49 11.21 13.46 4.14
N TRP A 50 12.09 14.20 3.46
CA TRP A 50 13.21 14.87 4.09
C TRP A 50 12.74 16.05 4.95
N LEU A 51 13.12 16.06 6.22
CA LEU A 51 12.87 17.16 7.15
C LEU A 51 14.19 17.86 7.53
N PRO A 52 14.49 19.04 6.94
CA PRO A 52 15.74 19.75 7.22
C PRO A 52 15.95 20.07 8.71
N GLY A 53 14.87 20.42 9.42
CA GLY A 53 14.92 20.73 10.86
C GLY A 53 15.28 19.54 11.76
N GLN A 54 15.16 18.31 11.26
CA GLN A 54 15.54 17.09 11.98
C GLN A 54 16.74 16.39 11.35
N ASN A 55 17.26 16.90 10.23
CA ASN A 55 18.33 16.29 9.44
C ASN A 55 18.10 14.78 9.17
N ALA A 56 16.86 14.41 8.85
CA ALA A 56 16.46 13.02 8.66
C ALA A 56 15.25 12.91 7.72
N TYR A 57 15.08 11.71 7.15
CA TYR A 57 13.83 11.30 6.52
C TYR A 57 12.83 10.84 7.60
N ARG A 58 11.55 11.23 7.46
CA ARG A 58 10.47 10.80 8.35
C ARG A 58 9.29 10.29 7.55
N GLU A 59 8.67 9.23 8.05
CA GLU A 59 7.47 8.64 7.47
C GLU A 59 6.37 9.70 7.30
N ILE A 60 5.77 9.75 6.09
CA ILE A 60 4.62 10.59 5.77
C ILE A 60 3.47 9.79 5.16
N SER A 61 3.76 8.62 4.57
CA SER A 61 2.78 7.72 4.01
C SER A 61 3.23 6.28 4.17
N SER A 62 2.28 5.38 4.38
CA SER A 62 2.47 3.94 4.35
C SER A 62 1.43 3.32 3.42
N CYS A 63 1.88 2.56 2.43
CA CYS A 63 1.07 1.90 1.40
C CYS A 63 1.20 0.39 1.54
N SER A 64 0.11 -0.30 1.85
CA SER A 64 0.09 -1.74 2.13
C SER A 64 -0.90 -2.51 1.27
N VAL A 65 -0.48 -3.68 0.80
CA VAL A 65 -1.37 -4.71 0.25
C VAL A 65 -1.60 -5.80 1.29
N CYS A 66 -2.85 -6.10 1.58
CA CYS A 66 -3.26 -7.07 2.61
C CYS A 66 -3.67 -8.43 2.04
N GLY A 67 -3.68 -8.57 0.71
CA GLY A 67 -4.25 -9.75 0.04
C GLY A 67 -5.70 -9.97 0.48
N ASP A 68 -6.08 -11.22 0.69
CA ASP A 68 -7.43 -11.58 1.16
C ASP A 68 -7.60 -11.58 2.70
N PHE A 69 -6.57 -11.17 3.46
CA PHE A 69 -6.56 -11.29 4.92
C PHE A 69 -7.72 -10.56 5.61
N GLN A 70 -7.97 -9.32 5.19
CA GLN A 70 -9.07 -8.51 5.71
C GLN A 70 -10.41 -8.97 5.11
N ALA A 71 -10.43 -9.30 3.81
CA ALA A 71 -11.63 -9.75 3.12
C ALA A 71 -12.21 -11.04 3.71
N ARG A 72 -11.37 -11.99 4.13
CA ARG A 72 -11.80 -13.21 4.84
C ARG A 72 -12.51 -12.91 6.16
N ARG A 73 -12.06 -11.87 6.89
CA ARG A 73 -12.65 -11.47 8.17
C ARG A 73 -13.98 -10.73 8.01
N MET A 74 -14.10 -9.95 6.94
CA MET A 74 -15.32 -9.18 6.62
C MET A 74 -16.31 -9.95 5.74
N ASP A 75 -15.97 -11.16 5.33
CA ASP A 75 -16.67 -11.94 4.30
C ASP A 75 -16.88 -11.18 2.97
N ALA A 76 -15.92 -10.35 2.59
CA ALA A 76 -15.97 -9.53 1.38
C ALA A 76 -15.60 -10.37 0.14
N ARG A 77 -16.59 -10.63 -0.71
CA ARG A 77 -16.44 -11.51 -1.89
C ARG A 77 -16.91 -10.85 -3.18
N TYR A 78 -16.37 -11.32 -4.29
CA TYR A 78 -16.80 -10.97 -5.63
C TYR A 78 -16.93 -12.21 -6.50
N LYS A 79 -17.71 -12.09 -7.59
CA LYS A 79 -17.81 -13.09 -8.65
C LYS A 79 -16.90 -12.67 -9.80
N ASP A 80 -16.24 -13.63 -10.44
CA ASP A 80 -15.50 -13.33 -11.66
C ASP A 80 -16.44 -13.00 -12.83
N LYS A 81 -15.86 -12.56 -13.96
CA LYS A 81 -16.61 -12.14 -15.15
C LYS A 81 -17.51 -13.24 -15.71
N ASP A 82 -17.16 -14.50 -15.47
CA ASP A 82 -17.92 -15.67 -15.90
C ASP A 82 -19.03 -16.04 -14.90
N GLY A 83 -19.22 -15.22 -13.86
CA GLY A 83 -20.19 -15.45 -12.79
C GLY A 83 -19.86 -16.63 -11.89
N LYS A 84 -18.66 -17.21 -12.04
CA LYS A 84 -18.20 -18.38 -11.29
C LYS A 84 -17.34 -17.96 -10.12
N GLY A 85 -17.38 -18.77 -9.06
CA GLY A 85 -16.54 -18.57 -7.88
C GLY A 85 -17.01 -17.46 -6.96
N ASN A 86 -17.01 -17.77 -5.67
CA ASN A 86 -17.20 -16.78 -4.61
C ASN A 86 -15.81 -16.49 -4.04
N ARG A 87 -15.06 -15.60 -4.70
CA ARG A 87 -13.64 -15.32 -4.38
C ARG A 87 -13.56 -14.17 -3.38
N PHE A 88 -12.63 -14.24 -2.43
CA PHE A 88 -12.36 -13.11 -1.54
C PHE A 88 -11.67 -11.99 -2.30
N ALA A 89 -12.10 -10.75 -2.05
CA ALA A 89 -11.43 -9.57 -2.60
C ALA A 89 -10.02 -9.43 -2.00
N HIS A 90 -9.11 -8.81 -2.74
CA HIS A 90 -7.86 -8.33 -2.16
C HIS A 90 -8.06 -6.89 -1.70
N THR A 91 -7.52 -6.55 -0.54
CA THR A 91 -7.62 -5.20 0.01
C THR A 91 -6.26 -4.51 0.04
N LEU A 92 -6.29 -3.20 -0.17
CA LEU A 92 -5.14 -2.31 -0.14
C LEU A 92 -5.52 -1.05 0.65
N ASN A 93 -4.53 -0.43 1.26
CA ASN A 93 -4.69 0.86 1.93
C ASN A 93 -3.40 1.67 1.80
N GLY A 94 -3.54 2.98 1.74
CA GLY A 94 -2.42 3.91 1.63
C GLY A 94 -2.78 5.26 2.22
N SER A 95 -1.91 5.82 3.05
CA SER A 95 -2.06 7.19 3.53
C SER A 95 -1.69 8.17 2.40
N GLY A 96 -2.59 9.07 2.02
CA GLY A 96 -2.38 10.01 0.91
C GLY A 96 -2.39 11.48 1.34
N THR A 97 -1.72 11.78 2.46
CA THR A 97 -1.61 13.14 3.04
C THR A 97 -0.52 13.98 2.42
#